data_AF-A0A3A0A4I0-F1
#
_entry.id   AF-A0A3A0A4I0-F1
#
_cell.length_a   1.000
_cell.length_b   1.000
_cell.length_c   1.000
_cell.angle_alpha   90.00
_cell.angle_beta   90.00
_cell.angle_gamma   90.00
#
_symmetry.space_group_name_H-M   'P 1'
#
loop_
_entity.id
_entity.type
_entity.pdbx_description
1 polymer ?
#
loop_
_entity_poly.entity_id
_entity_poly.type
_entity_poly.pdbx_seq_one_letter_code
_entity_poly.pdbx_strand_id
1 'polypeptide(L)'
;MFIPDLDAVREFAQALHNQNIDWQGAVFGWEAEYRALRREQPPHSNMTFTPAEFWIGDATLWGFSTMWEDGDDLPPVETLSDWNVVEELGNCQL
;
A
#
# COMPACT_ATOMS: atom_id res chain seq x y z
N MET A 1 17.15 -8.19 2.24
CA MET A 1 15.95 -7.39 1.98
C MET A 1 15.55 -7.66 0.54
N PHE A 2 14.29 -7.99 0.28
CA PHE A 2 13.79 -8.39 -1.04
C PHE A 2 12.53 -7.58 -1.34
N ILE A 3 12.32 -7.23 -2.61
CA ILE A 3 11.12 -6.53 -3.06
C ILE A 3 10.04 -7.57 -3.29
N PRO A 4 8.92 -7.55 -2.55
CA PRO A 4 7.88 -8.56 -2.68
C PRO A 4 7.20 -8.50 -4.04
N ASP A 5 6.58 -9.63 -4.41
CA ASP A 5 5.65 -9.67 -5.53
C ASP A 5 4.44 -8.75 -5.25
N LEU A 6 4.13 -7.86 -6.19
CA LEU A 6 3.09 -6.86 -5.98
C LEU A 6 1.68 -7.45 -5.95
N ASP A 7 1.43 -8.57 -6.63
CA ASP A 7 0.11 -9.21 -6.58
C ASP A 7 -0.14 -9.80 -5.20
N ALA A 8 0.88 -10.41 -4.58
CA ALA A 8 0.79 -10.86 -3.19
C ALA A 8 0.57 -9.70 -2.21
N VAL A 9 1.17 -8.52 -2.44
CA VAL A 9 0.93 -7.32 -1.62
C VAL A 9 -0.50 -6.82 -1.79
N ARG A 10 -1.03 -6.78 -3.02
CA ARG A 10 -2.43 -6.40 -3.31
C ARG A 10 -3.42 -7.34 -2.63
N GLU A 11 -3.21 -8.64 -2.74
CA GLU A 11 -4.06 -9.65 -2.08
C GLU A 11 -4.08 -9.46 -0.57
N PHE A 12 -2.92 -9.18 0.04
CA PHE A 12 -2.83 -8.91 1.47
C PHE A 12 -3.56 -7.63 1.87
N ALA A 13 -3.36 -6.53 1.13
CA ALA A 13 -4.04 -5.27 1.36
C ALA A 13 -5.57 -5.43 1.24
N GLN A 14 -6.05 -6.16 0.22
CA GLN A 14 -7.47 -6.46 0.06
C GLN A 14 -8.02 -7.32 1.21
N ALA A 15 -7.24 -8.28 1.72
CA ALA A 15 -7.66 -9.09 2.85
C ALA A 15 -7.79 -8.28 4.15
N LEU A 16 -6.94 -7.28 4.37
CA LEU A 16 -7.08 -6.31 5.47
C LEU A 16 -8.29 -5.40 5.24
N HIS A 17 -8.47 -4.92 4.02
CA HIS A 17 -9.60 -4.07 3.65
C HIS A 17 -10.96 -4.74 3.90
N ASN A 18 -11.08 -6.01 3.52
CA ASN A 18 -12.28 -6.81 3.76
C ASN A 18 -12.59 -7.00 5.26
N GLN A 19 -11.59 -6.93 6.14
CA GLN A 19 -11.78 -6.97 7.59
C GLN A 19 -12.17 -5.61 8.17
N ASN A 20 -11.78 -4.53 7.51
CA ASN A 20 -12.04 -3.14 7.85
C ASN A 20 -11.72 -2.78 9.32
N ILE A 21 -10.57 -3.25 9.80
CA ILE A 21 -10.04 -2.98 11.14
C ILE A 21 -8.60 -2.48 10.98
N ASP A 22 -8.25 -1.41 11.68
CA ASP A 22 -6.88 -0.87 11.73
C ASP A 22 -5.88 -1.98 12.07
N TRP A 23 -4.79 -2.06 11.30
CA TRP A 23 -3.75 -3.06 11.47
C TRP A 23 -2.36 -2.45 11.25
N GLN A 24 -1.37 -2.91 12.00
CA GLN A 24 0.02 -2.48 11.85
C GLN A 24 0.95 -3.64 12.17
N GLY A 25 2.01 -3.80 11.37
CA GLY A 25 3.06 -4.78 11.64
C GLY A 25 4.00 -5.01 10.46
N ALA A 26 4.88 -5.99 10.62
CA ALA A 26 5.79 -6.39 9.56
C ALA A 26 5.22 -7.53 8.70
N VAL A 27 5.29 -7.38 7.38
CA VAL A 27 4.89 -8.40 6.40
C VAL A 27 5.83 -8.33 5.20
N PHE A 28 6.11 -9.48 4.57
CA PHE A 28 7.07 -9.58 3.45
C PHE A 28 8.48 -9.00 3.75
N GLY A 29 8.85 -8.85 5.03
CA GLY A 29 10.13 -8.27 5.45
C GLY A 29 10.15 -6.74 5.52
N TRP A 30 8.99 -6.09 5.45
CA TRP A 30 8.83 -4.64 5.52
C TRP A 30 7.80 -4.26 6.57
N GLU A 31 7.93 -3.07 7.15
CA GLU A 31 6.87 -2.46 7.97
C GLU A 31 5.69 -2.06 7.08
N ALA A 32 4.49 -2.22 7.61
CA ALA A 32 3.25 -1.92 6.93
C ALA A 32 2.14 -1.50 7.91
N GLU A 33 1.17 -0.77 7.40
CA GLU A 33 -0.01 -0.32 8.13
C GLU A 33 -1.22 -0.34 7.20
N TYR A 34 -2.38 -0.71 7.76
CA TYR A 34 -3.69 -0.48 7.18
C TYR A 34 -4.51 0.38 8.13
N ARG A 35 -5.15 1.41 7.60
CA ARG A 35 -6.16 2.20 8.31
C ARG A 35 -7.50 2.01 7.65
N ALA A 36 -8.50 1.68 8.47
CA ALA A 36 -9.88 1.53 8.04
C ALA A 36 -10.49 2.88 7.67
N LEU A 37 -11.52 2.84 6.83
CA LEU A 37 -12.30 4.02 6.48
C LEU A 37 -12.89 4.65 7.73
N ARG A 38 -12.82 5.99 7.80
CA ARG A 38 -13.48 6.76 8.84
C ARG A 38 -14.49 7.69 8.21
N ARG A 39 -15.72 7.68 8.73
CA ARG A 39 -16.81 8.55 8.25
C ARG A 39 -16.57 10.04 8.53
N GLU A 40 -15.58 10.36 9.36
CA GLU A 40 -15.19 11.73 9.64
C GLU A 40 -14.42 12.33 8.46
N GLN A 41 -14.80 13.56 8.10
CA GLN A 41 -14.08 14.36 7.12
C GLN A 41 -12.70 14.75 7.68
N PRO A 42 -11.62 14.57 6.91
CA PRO A 42 -10.30 15.05 7.31
C PRO A 42 -10.30 16.58 7.46
N PRO A 43 -9.63 17.14 8.48
CA PRO A 43 -9.50 18.59 8.62
C PRO A 43 -8.91 19.22 7.36
N HIS A 44 -9.51 20.33 6.91
CA HIS A 44 -9.05 21.08 5.74
C HIS A 44 -9.06 20.30 4.40
N SER A 45 -9.77 19.17 4.32
CA SER A 45 -9.97 18.42 3.07
C SER A 45 -11.36 18.67 2.48
N ASN A 46 -11.49 18.56 1.15
CA ASN A 46 -12.79 18.54 0.48
C ASN A 46 -13.45 17.15 0.49
N MET A 47 -12.76 16.13 1.01
CA MET A 47 -13.30 14.78 1.11
C MET A 47 -14.44 14.73 2.13
N THR A 48 -15.44 13.91 1.86
CA THR A 48 -16.61 13.72 2.75
C THR A 48 -16.38 12.64 3.81
N PHE A 49 -15.30 11.87 3.68
CA PHE A 49 -14.84 10.84 4.61
C PHE A 49 -13.31 10.72 4.54
N THR A 50 -12.70 10.04 5.51
CA THR A 50 -11.29 9.65 5.48
C THR A 50 -11.21 8.25 4.88
N PRO A 51 -10.56 8.06 3.71
CA PRO A 51 -10.57 6.79 3.02
C PRO A 51 -9.78 5.73 3.78
N ALA A 52 -10.07 4.47 3.51
CA ALA A 52 -9.17 3.40 3.91
C ALA A 52 -7.84 3.55 3.14
N GLU A 53 -6.74 3.24 3.81
CA GLU A 53 -5.41 3.26 3.21
C GLU A 53 -4.56 2.09 3.69
N PHE A 54 -3.68 1.60 2.82
CA PHE A 54 -2.63 0.65 3.16
C PHE A 54 -1.30 1.19 2.66
N TRP A 55 -0.24 1.02 3.44
CA TRP A 55 1.13 1.26 2.98
C TRP A 55 2.06 0.16 3.49
N ILE A 56 3.09 -0.13 2.70
CA ILE A 56 4.19 -1.04 3.03
C ILE A 56 5.51 -0.48 2.51
N GLY A 57 6.58 -0.72 3.26
CA GLY A 57 7.93 -0.44 2.82
C GLY A 57 8.54 0.79 3.46
N ASP A 58 9.56 1.32 2.80
CA ASP A 58 10.22 2.58 3.12
C ASP A 58 10.26 3.42 1.84
N ALA A 59 9.56 4.54 1.84
CA ALA A 59 9.44 5.41 0.66
C ALA A 59 10.80 5.93 0.12
N THR A 60 11.88 5.85 0.90
CA THR A 60 13.23 6.22 0.46
C THR A 60 13.96 5.10 -0.30
N LEU A 61 13.55 3.84 -0.13
CA LEU A 61 14.15 2.67 -0.78
C LEU A 61 13.18 2.04 -1.78
N TRP A 62 12.08 1.53 -1.25
CA TRP A 62 10.99 0.91 -1.99
C TRP A 62 9.73 0.96 -1.12
N GLY A 63 8.61 1.36 -1.69
CA GLY A 63 7.33 1.32 -0.99
C GLY A 63 6.14 1.22 -1.93
N PHE A 64 5.06 0.68 -1.41
CA PHE A 64 3.78 0.57 -2.11
C PHE A 64 2.67 1.06 -1.19
N SER A 65 1.72 1.79 -1.75
CA SER A 65 0.52 2.20 -1.02
C SER A 65 -0.72 2.11 -1.89
N THR A 66 -1.87 1.95 -1.24
CA THR A 66 -3.20 1.95 -1.85
C THR A 66 -4.14 2.80 -1.01
N MET A 67 -5.02 3.56 -1.67
CA MET A 67 -6.05 4.35 -1.02
C MET A 67 -7.41 4.17 -1.71
N TRP A 68 -8.43 3.83 -0.93
CA TRP A 68 -9.82 3.71 -1.40
C TRP A 68 -10.50 5.08 -1.44
N GLU A 69 -9.96 6.01 -2.24
CA GLU A 69 -10.39 7.42 -2.25
C GLU A 69 -11.83 7.64 -2.72
N ASP A 70 -12.33 6.73 -3.58
CA ASP A 70 -13.71 6.75 -4.06
C ASP A 70 -14.68 5.91 -3.19
N GLY A 71 -14.17 5.25 -2.14
CA GLY A 71 -14.94 4.44 -1.18
C GLY A 71 -14.61 2.94 -1.19
N ASP A 72 -15.00 2.24 -0.13
CA ASP A 72 -14.62 0.84 0.16
C ASP A 72 -15.05 -0.17 -0.93
N ASP A 73 -16.11 0.11 -1.68
CA ASP A 73 -16.64 -0.80 -2.70
C ASP A 73 -16.00 -0.58 -4.09
N LEU A 74 -15.07 0.36 -4.22
CA LEU A 74 -14.41 0.71 -5.48
C LEU A 74 -12.92 0.34 -5.46
N PRO A 75 -12.28 0.16 -6.64
CA PRO A 75 -10.86 -0.13 -6.70
C PRO A 75 -10.04 1.00 -6.04
N PRO A 76 -8.95 0.66 -5.31
CA PRO A 76 -8.09 1.67 -4.74
C PRO A 76 -7.20 2.31 -5.81
N VAL A 77 -6.73 3.53 -5.51
CA VAL A 77 -5.62 4.15 -6.22
C VAL A 77 -4.32 3.61 -5.66
N GLU A 78 -3.45 3.10 -6.53
CA GLU A 78 -2.15 2.55 -6.17
C GLU A 78 -1.03 3.57 -6.41
N THR A 79 -0.01 3.54 -5.55
CA THR A 79 1.25 4.27 -5.74
C THR A 79 2.42 3.34 -5.45
N LEU A 80 3.38 3.30 -6.38
CA LEU A 80 4.64 2.58 -6.24
C LEU A 80 5.79 3.59 -6.18
N SER A 81 6.60 3.50 -5.14
CA SER A 81 7.85 4.21 -4.99
C SER A 81 9.00 3.23 -5.17
N ASP A 82 9.56 3.12 -6.38
CA ASP A 82 10.63 2.18 -6.73
C ASP A 82 11.88 2.88 -7.33
N TRP A 83 11.93 4.21 -7.21
CA TRP A 83 12.95 5.06 -7.86
C TRP A 83 14.40 4.75 -7.48
N ASN A 84 14.63 4.06 -6.36
CA ASN A 84 15.97 3.69 -5.86
C ASN A 84 16.25 2.18 -5.95
N VAL A 85 15.38 1.43 -6.63
CA VAL A 85 15.58 0.02 -6.91
C VAL A 85 16.49 -0.12 -8.13
N VAL A 86 17.61 -0.82 -7.97
CA VAL A 86 18.47 -1.20 -9.09
C VAL A 86 18.19 -2.65 -9.43
N GLU A 87 17.66 -2.90 -10.63
CA GLU A 87 17.53 -4.25 -11.16
C GLU A 87 18.89 -4.75 -11.63
N GLU A 88 19.34 -5.89 -11.08
CA GLU A 88 20.51 -6.57 -11.63
C GLU A 88 20.11 -7.11 -13.01
N LEU A 89 20.67 -6.52 -14.08
CA LEU A 89 20.48 -7.02 -15.44
C LEU A 89 21.00 -8.46 -15.47
N GLY A 90 20.07 -9.42 -15.46
CA GLY A 90 20.38 -10.84 -15.48
C GLY A 90 21.39 -11.12 -16.58
N ASN A 91 22.55 -11.66 -16.19
CA ASN A 91 23.66 -12.12 -17.02
C ASN A 91 23.39 -12.05 -18.53
N CYS A 92 23.89 -10.99 -19.18
CA CYS A 92 24.19 -11.05 -20.62
C CYS A 92 25.20 -12.17 -20.82
N GLN A 93 24.72 -13.38 -21.12
CA GLN A 93 25.54 -14.42 -21.71
C GLN A 93 25.84 -13.99 -23.15
N LEU A 94 27.02 -13.37 -23.34
CA LEU A 94 27.70 -13.25 -24.63
C LEU A 94 28.44 -14.56 -24.93
#